data_AF-A0A0A2WBQ2-F1
#
_entry.id   AF-A0A0A2WBQ2-F1
#
_cell.length_a   1.000
_cell.length_b   1.000
_cell.length_c   1.000
_cell.angle_alpha   90.00
_cell.angle_beta   90.00
_cell.angle_gamma   90.00
#
_symmetry.space_group_name_H-M   'P 1'
#
loop_
_entity.id
_entity.type
_entity.pdbx_description
1 polymer ?
#
loop_
_entity_poly.entity_id
_entity_poly.type
_entity_poly.pdbx_seq_one_letter_code
_entity_poly.pdbx_strand_id
1 'polypeptide(L)'
;MKACPSVPSALKNLEAACDKTPQLRVVFPEGTAVSRVGIKLPKLAAKDTPCLSLSSSLVKLHDGDKYIAVCLDLDAPFPSFSVLGPIAHWIQTDLVPVEESVEDGFTKLETDARPVMPYIGPGPPSPSAPHRYVFLLWKQPASVGSVDEVSAIFSLPAEPGLTARIRWNQSLFEKQMGLGEPLAVNYFVADST
;
A
#
# COMPACT_ATOMS: atom_id res chain seq x y z
N MET A 1 12.46 14.36 -6.77
CA MET A 1 11.93 12.97 -6.73
C MET A 1 12.05 12.40 -8.14
N LYS A 2 12.61 11.20 -8.32
CA LYS A 2 12.51 10.52 -9.63
C LYS A 2 11.09 9.95 -9.72
N ALA A 3 10.27 10.49 -10.61
CA ALA A 3 8.90 10.03 -10.80
C ALA A 3 8.87 8.51 -11.00
N CYS A 4 8.03 7.84 -10.22
CA CYS A 4 7.71 6.44 -10.42
C CYS A 4 6.50 6.42 -11.35
N PRO A 5 6.63 6.03 -12.63
CA PRO A 5 5.50 6.10 -13.54
C PRO A 5 4.38 5.13 -13.16
N SER A 6 4.69 4.05 -12.43
CA SER A 6 3.76 3.01 -12.02
C SER A 6 2.65 3.54 -11.10
N VAL A 7 2.97 4.34 -10.06
CA VAL A 7 1.95 4.83 -9.11
C VAL A 7 0.91 5.73 -9.78
N PRO A 8 1.27 6.80 -10.52
CA PRO A 8 0.29 7.62 -11.23
C PRO A 8 -0.43 6.86 -12.34
N SER A 9 0.24 5.92 -13.02
CA SER A 9 -0.39 5.11 -14.07
C SER A 9 -1.43 4.15 -13.48
N ALA A 10 -1.11 3.47 -12.37
CA ALA A 10 -2.04 2.60 -11.67
C ALA A 10 -3.26 3.37 -11.15
N LEU A 11 -3.05 4.55 -10.56
CA LEU A 11 -4.16 5.42 -10.14
C LEU A 11 -5.03 5.86 -11.31
N LYS A 12 -4.41 6.31 -12.41
CA LYS A 12 -5.14 6.71 -13.63
C LYS A 12 -5.96 5.55 -14.19
N ASN A 13 -5.39 4.34 -14.23
CA ASN A 13 -6.09 3.15 -14.72
C ASN A 13 -7.27 2.77 -13.81
N LEU A 14 -7.07 2.83 -12.49
CA LEU A 14 -8.13 2.61 -11.50
C LEU A 14 -9.29 3.61 -11.67
N GLU A 15 -8.98 4.89 -11.86
CA GLU A 15 -9.97 5.95 -12.00
C GLU A 15 -10.70 5.92 -13.35
N ALA A 16 -10.07 5.37 -14.39
CA ALA A 16 -10.65 5.20 -15.72
C ALA A 16 -11.52 3.94 -15.86
N ALA A 17 -11.44 2.97 -14.93
CA ALA A 17 -12.28 1.78 -14.95
C ALA A 17 -13.76 2.16 -14.82
N CYS A 18 -14.62 1.62 -15.70
CA CYS A 18 -16.03 2.02 -15.81
C CYS A 18 -16.86 1.77 -14.55
N ASP A 19 -16.53 0.71 -13.80
CA ASP A 19 -17.19 0.35 -12.54
C ASP A 19 -16.45 0.89 -11.31
N LYS A 20 -15.22 1.40 -11.48
CA LYS A 20 -14.32 1.86 -10.41
C LYS A 20 -14.19 0.85 -9.27
N THR A 21 -14.39 -0.44 -9.55
CA THR A 21 -14.32 -1.48 -8.53
C THR A 21 -12.84 -1.79 -8.29
N PRO A 22 -12.30 -1.51 -7.10
CA PRO A 22 -10.91 -1.81 -6.85
C PRO A 22 -10.72 -3.32 -6.75
N GLN A 23 -9.75 -3.86 -7.49
CA GLN A 23 -9.36 -5.26 -7.40
C GLN A 23 -8.62 -5.58 -6.08
N LEU A 24 -8.16 -4.54 -5.37
CA LEU A 24 -7.58 -4.61 -4.04
C LEU A 24 -8.60 -4.11 -3.01
N ARG A 25 -9.08 -5.01 -2.16
CA ARG A 25 -9.91 -4.69 -1.00
C ARG A 25 -9.01 -4.33 0.18
N VAL A 26 -9.32 -3.21 0.83
CA VAL A 26 -8.62 -2.73 2.03
C VAL A 26 -9.67 -2.59 3.12
N VAL A 27 -9.52 -3.34 4.22
CA VAL A 27 -10.44 -3.32 5.36
C VAL A 27 -9.65 -3.09 6.63
N PHE A 28 -9.91 -1.97 7.29
CA PHE A 28 -9.36 -1.64 8.59
C PHE A 28 -10.06 -2.43 9.70
N PRO A 29 -9.42 -2.52 10.90
CA PRO A 29 -10.09 -3.06 12.07
C PRO A 29 -11.46 -2.42 12.33
N GLU A 30 -12.33 -3.14 13.04
CA GLU A 30 -13.74 -2.77 13.26
C GLU A 30 -14.61 -2.73 11.98
N GLY A 31 -14.08 -3.21 10.85
CA GLY A 31 -14.83 -3.40 9.60
C GLY A 31 -14.87 -2.16 8.70
N THR A 32 -14.08 -1.12 9.00
CA THR A 32 -14.02 0.07 8.14
C THR A 32 -13.36 -0.26 6.80
N ALA A 33 -14.14 -0.33 5.72
CA ALA A 33 -13.65 -0.69 4.39
C ALA A 33 -13.44 0.53 3.48
N VAL A 34 -12.42 0.45 2.63
CA VAL A 34 -12.27 1.32 1.45
C VAL A 34 -13.24 0.84 0.36
N SER A 35 -14.54 1.08 0.60
CA SER A 35 -15.65 0.52 -0.19
C SER A 35 -15.79 1.08 -1.61
N ARG A 36 -15.15 2.23 -1.88
CA ARG A 36 -15.02 2.80 -3.21
C ARG A 36 -13.72 3.61 -3.30
N VAL A 37 -13.21 3.74 -4.51
CA VAL A 37 -12.00 4.53 -4.82
C VAL A 37 -12.17 5.97 -4.30
N GLY A 38 -11.21 6.44 -3.51
CA GLY A 38 -11.16 7.80 -2.99
C GLY A 38 -12.22 8.12 -1.93
N ILE A 39 -12.83 7.12 -1.28
CA ILE A 39 -13.71 7.36 -0.14
C ILE A 39 -12.97 8.14 0.95
N LYS A 40 -13.66 9.10 1.58
CA LYS A 40 -13.14 9.77 2.77
C LYS A 40 -13.35 8.88 4.00
N LEU A 41 -12.28 8.55 4.72
CA LEU A 41 -12.35 7.84 5.99
C LEU A 41 -11.92 8.76 7.15
N PRO A 42 -12.53 8.62 8.33
CA PRO A 42 -12.01 9.24 9.55
C PRO A 42 -10.61 8.72 9.86
N LYS A 43 -9.69 9.60 10.29
CA LYS A 43 -8.32 9.23 10.66
C LYS A 43 -8.27 8.10 11.67
N LEU A 44 -9.13 8.14 12.69
CA LEU A 44 -9.18 7.11 13.73
C LEU A 44 -9.63 5.75 13.20
N ALA A 45 -10.53 5.72 12.22
CA ALA A 45 -11.02 4.48 11.62
C ALA A 45 -9.97 3.80 10.71
N ALA A 46 -8.95 4.56 10.27
CA ALA A 46 -7.82 4.08 9.49
C ALA A 46 -6.50 4.07 10.28
N LYS A 47 -6.56 4.10 11.62
CA LYS A 47 -5.38 4.24 12.49
C LYS A 47 -4.50 3.01 12.49
N ASP A 48 -5.11 1.84 12.51
CA ASP A 48 -4.45 0.55 12.70
C ASP A 48 -4.26 -0.17 11.35
N THR A 49 -3.38 -1.17 11.31
CA THR A 49 -3.02 -1.88 10.08
C THR A 49 -4.24 -2.52 9.42
N PRO A 50 -4.51 -2.27 8.13
CA PRO A 50 -5.61 -2.91 7.43
C PRO A 50 -5.29 -4.34 7.03
N CYS A 51 -6.33 -5.14 6.87
CA CYS A 51 -6.29 -6.39 6.13
C CYS A 51 -6.46 -6.11 4.63
N LEU A 52 -5.70 -6.83 3.81
CA LEU A 52 -5.81 -6.80 2.36
C LEU A 52 -6.48 -8.06 1.84
N SER A 53 -7.30 -7.91 0.80
CA SER A 53 -7.81 -9.03 0.02
C SER A 53 -7.73 -8.69 -1.46
N LEU A 54 -7.35 -9.65 -2.28
CA LEU A 54 -7.21 -9.49 -3.72
C LEU A 54 -8.37 -10.18 -4.42
N SER A 55 -8.87 -9.61 -5.53
CA SER A 55 -9.85 -10.31 -6.36
C SER A 55 -9.34 -11.70 -6.71
N SER A 56 -10.13 -12.74 -6.41
CA SER A 56 -9.73 -14.14 -6.61
C SER A 56 -9.41 -14.46 -8.07
N SER A 57 -9.92 -13.68 -9.03
CA SER A 57 -9.58 -13.78 -10.44
C SER A 57 -8.12 -13.43 -10.79
N LEU A 58 -7.45 -12.66 -9.91
CA LEU A 58 -6.04 -12.26 -10.06
C LEU A 58 -5.10 -13.11 -9.21
N VAL A 59 -5.66 -13.84 -8.24
CA VAL A 59 -4.89 -14.75 -7.42
C VAL A 59 -4.52 -15.95 -8.29
N LYS A 60 -3.23 -16.09 -8.54
CA LYS A 60 -2.69 -17.34 -9.09
C LYS A 60 -2.30 -18.21 -7.91
N LEU A 61 -3.10 -19.24 -7.65
CA LEU A 61 -2.76 -20.25 -6.66
C LEU A 61 -1.71 -21.18 -7.26
N HIS A 62 -0.46 -20.75 -7.19
CA HIS A 62 0.70 -21.62 -7.36
C HIS A 62 1.42 -21.73 -6.02
N ASP A 63 2.01 -22.89 -5.76
CA ASP A 63 2.77 -23.12 -4.55
C ASP A 63 3.90 -22.09 -4.41
N GLY A 64 3.90 -21.34 -3.31
CA GLY A 64 4.89 -20.31 -3.01
C GLY A 64 4.65 -18.90 -3.60
N ASP A 65 3.51 -18.62 -4.24
CA ASP A 65 3.20 -17.27 -4.73
C ASP A 65 3.00 -16.28 -3.56
N LYS A 66 3.86 -15.26 -3.52
CA LYS A 66 3.85 -14.19 -2.51
C LYS A 66 3.52 -12.84 -3.14
N TYR A 67 3.13 -11.89 -2.29
CA TYR A 67 2.81 -10.52 -2.69
C TYR A 67 3.55 -9.51 -1.81
N ILE A 68 3.81 -8.34 -2.39
CA ILE A 68 4.31 -7.15 -1.68
C ILE A 68 3.22 -6.09 -1.69
N ALA A 69 2.92 -5.54 -0.52
CA ALA A 69 2.03 -4.39 -0.36
C ALA A 69 2.81 -3.15 0.05
N VAL A 70 2.43 -1.99 -0.52
CA VAL A 70 2.95 -0.68 -0.12
C VAL A 70 1.78 0.28 0.07
N CYS A 71 1.81 1.07 1.16
CA CYS A 71 0.92 2.21 1.37
C CYS A 71 1.72 3.51 1.35
N LEU A 72 1.31 4.46 0.49
CA LEU A 72 1.96 5.76 0.33
C LEU A 72 1.00 6.92 0.58
N ASP A 73 1.45 7.95 1.29
CA ASP A 73 0.84 9.29 1.27
C ASP A 73 1.57 10.15 0.22
N LEU A 74 0.86 10.51 -0.85
CA LEU A 74 1.42 11.27 -1.97
C LEU A 74 1.43 12.79 -1.75
N ASP A 75 0.73 13.25 -0.71
CA ASP A 75 0.29 14.63 -0.58
C ASP A 75 0.94 15.35 0.60
N ALA A 76 1.89 14.73 1.30
CA ALA A 76 2.52 15.35 2.47
C ALA A 76 3.54 16.47 2.14
N PRO A 77 3.57 17.59 2.88
CA PRO A 77 2.68 17.92 4.00
C PRO A 77 1.31 18.47 3.57
N PHE A 78 1.19 19.00 2.35
CA PHE A 78 -0.06 19.50 1.79
C PHE A 78 -0.17 19.09 0.31
N PRO A 79 -1.36 18.74 -0.20
CA PRO A 79 -1.52 18.35 -1.60
C PRO A 79 -1.01 19.41 -2.59
N SER A 80 -1.14 20.69 -2.25
CA SER A 80 -0.64 21.82 -3.06
C SER A 80 0.87 22.05 -2.97
N PHE A 81 1.56 21.43 -2.00
CA PHE A 81 2.99 21.59 -1.76
C PHE A 81 3.58 20.35 -1.08
N SER A 82 3.63 19.23 -1.81
CA SER A 82 3.95 17.90 -1.28
C SER A 82 5.47 17.60 -1.18
N VAL A 83 6.26 18.52 -0.64
CA VAL A 83 7.74 18.41 -0.59
C VAL A 83 8.30 17.35 0.35
N LEU A 84 7.46 16.74 1.20
CA LEU A 84 7.81 15.62 2.06
C LEU A 84 7.30 14.28 1.52
N GLY A 85 6.41 14.31 0.53
CA GLY A 85 5.88 13.13 -0.13
C GLY A 85 6.85 12.51 -1.15
N PRO A 86 6.58 11.26 -1.59
CA PRO A 86 5.71 10.31 -0.93
C PRO A 86 6.20 9.95 0.48
N ILE A 87 5.29 9.73 1.42
CA ILE A 87 5.60 9.13 2.73
C ILE A 87 5.25 7.65 2.69
N ALA A 88 6.20 6.78 3.07
CA ALA A 88 5.93 5.35 3.22
C ALA A 88 5.17 5.08 4.53
N HIS A 89 3.86 4.86 4.41
CA HIS A 89 3.01 4.48 5.55
C HIS A 89 3.17 3.01 5.90
N TRP A 90 3.36 2.13 4.92
CA TRP A 90 3.49 0.69 5.14
C TRP A 90 4.21 0.00 3.98
N ILE A 91 5.02 -1.00 4.29
CA ILE A 91 5.64 -1.92 3.33
C ILE A 91 5.63 -3.29 3.97
N GLN A 92 4.92 -4.22 3.35
CA GLN A 92 4.80 -5.61 3.78
C GLN A 92 5.23 -6.53 2.64
N THR A 93 6.12 -7.46 2.95
CA THR A 93 6.50 -8.55 2.05
C THR A 93 5.88 -9.86 2.53
N ASP A 94 6.03 -10.90 1.72
CA ASP A 94 5.67 -12.27 2.07
C ASP A 94 4.19 -12.46 2.41
N LEU A 95 3.33 -11.66 1.79
CA LEU A 95 1.88 -11.86 1.84
C LEU A 95 1.52 -13.08 1.00
N VAL A 96 0.78 -14.01 1.56
CA VAL A 96 0.31 -15.23 0.90
C VAL A 96 -1.22 -15.25 0.85
N PRO A 97 -1.81 -15.79 -0.22
CA PRO A 97 -3.26 -15.95 -0.30
C PRO A 97 -3.72 -17.06 0.63
N VAL A 98 -4.76 -16.79 1.42
CA VAL A 98 -5.38 -17.80 2.27
C VAL A 98 -6.47 -18.51 1.47
N GLU A 99 -6.22 -19.74 1.02
CA GLU A 99 -7.08 -20.46 0.07
C GLU A 99 -8.53 -20.62 0.56
N GLU A 100 -8.74 -20.83 1.87
CA GLU A 100 -10.06 -21.03 2.47
C GLU A 100 -10.82 -19.72 2.76
N SER A 101 -10.23 -18.56 2.46
CA SER A 101 -10.77 -17.23 2.82
C SER A 101 -11.53 -16.53 1.69
N VAL A 102 -12.00 -17.27 0.69
CA VAL A 102 -12.70 -16.67 -0.46
C VAL A 102 -14.07 -16.16 -0.03
N GLU A 103 -14.22 -14.85 0.05
CA GLU A 103 -15.47 -14.16 0.40
C GLU A 103 -15.77 -13.07 -0.63
N ASP A 104 -16.99 -13.05 -1.17
CA ASP A 104 -17.44 -12.11 -2.20
C ASP A 104 -16.52 -12.01 -3.42
N GLY A 105 -15.83 -13.10 -3.79
CA GLY A 105 -14.88 -13.13 -4.90
C GLY A 105 -13.53 -12.46 -4.61
N PHE A 106 -13.19 -12.27 -3.33
CA PHE A 106 -11.89 -11.81 -2.88
C PHE A 106 -11.24 -12.87 -1.99
N THR A 107 -9.93 -13.04 -2.14
CA THR A 107 -9.10 -13.92 -1.31
C THR A 107 -8.28 -13.05 -0.38
N LYS A 108 -8.33 -13.35 0.93
CA LYS A 108 -7.55 -12.64 1.95
C LYS A 108 -6.06 -12.90 1.75
N LEU A 109 -5.25 -11.89 2.03
CA LEU A 109 -3.79 -11.99 2.07
C LEU A 109 -3.33 -11.89 3.53
N GLU A 110 -2.50 -12.83 3.95
CA GLU A 110 -1.94 -12.89 5.30
C GLU A 110 -0.43 -13.15 5.26
N THR A 111 0.24 -12.91 6.38
CA THR A 111 1.67 -13.15 6.53
C THR A 111 2.05 -13.19 8.01
N ASP A 112 2.97 -14.07 8.36
CA ASP A 112 3.62 -14.10 9.66
C ASP A 112 4.92 -13.27 9.69
N ALA A 113 5.34 -12.73 8.53
CA ALA A 113 6.54 -11.92 8.43
C ALA A 113 6.29 -10.52 9.00
N ARG A 114 7.24 -10.02 9.81
CA ARG A 114 7.22 -8.63 10.25
C ARG A 114 7.28 -7.68 9.04
N PRO A 115 6.66 -6.49 9.10
CA PRO A 115 6.74 -5.54 7.99
C PRO A 115 8.17 -4.98 7.81
N VAL A 116 8.54 -4.68 6.57
CA VAL A 116 9.74 -3.90 6.24
C VAL A 116 9.60 -2.47 6.76
N MET A 117 8.38 -1.93 6.64
CA MET A 117 8.00 -0.62 7.14
C MET A 117 6.64 -0.78 7.85
N PRO A 118 6.58 -0.75 9.20
CA PRO A 118 5.32 -0.93 9.93
C PRO A 118 4.26 0.09 9.52
N TYR A 119 2.98 -0.32 9.50
CA TYR A 119 1.88 0.58 9.17
C TYR A 119 1.81 1.71 10.21
N ILE A 120 1.67 2.94 9.71
CA ILE A 120 1.25 4.08 10.52
C ILE A 120 -0.01 4.67 9.88
N GLY A 121 -1.00 5.00 10.71
CA GLY A 121 -2.25 5.61 10.24
C GLY A 121 -2.06 7.00 9.62
N PRO A 122 -3.14 7.58 9.06
CA PRO A 122 -3.14 8.94 8.53
C PRO A 122 -2.69 9.96 9.57
N GLY A 123 -1.89 10.93 9.13
CA GLY A 123 -1.41 12.03 9.97
C GLY A 123 -1.29 13.36 9.24
N PRO A 124 -2.24 13.75 8.37
CA PRO A 124 -2.14 15.01 7.67
C PRO A 124 -2.22 16.18 8.67
N PRO A 125 -1.40 17.23 8.48
CA PRO A 125 -1.39 18.37 9.39
C PRO A 125 -2.71 19.15 9.33
N SER A 126 -3.05 19.83 10.42
CA SER A 126 -4.15 20.80 10.42
C SER A 126 -3.57 22.23 10.30
N PRO A 127 -4.06 23.09 9.40
CA PRO A 127 -5.07 22.82 8.37
C PRO A 127 -4.45 22.24 7.08
N SER A 128 -4.95 21.10 6.58
CA SER A 128 -4.62 20.54 5.26
C SER A 128 -5.89 20.03 4.58
N ALA A 129 -5.91 20.05 3.25
CA ALA A 129 -6.91 19.30 2.49
C ALA A 129 -6.67 17.78 2.68
N PRO A 130 -7.64 16.90 2.40
CA PRO A 130 -7.44 15.46 2.53
C PRO A 130 -6.26 14.94 1.70
N HIS A 131 -5.44 14.07 2.29
CA HIS A 131 -4.34 13.38 1.62
C HIS A 131 -4.82 12.04 1.05
N ARG A 132 -4.21 11.59 -0.04
CA ARG A 132 -4.44 10.27 -0.66
C ARG A 132 -3.51 9.22 -0.07
N TYR A 133 -4.10 8.22 0.57
CA TYR A 133 -3.42 7.04 1.09
C TYR A 133 -3.60 5.88 0.12
N VAL A 134 -2.56 5.65 -0.68
CA VAL A 134 -2.59 4.74 -1.83
C VAL A 134 -1.98 3.41 -1.46
N PHE A 135 -2.79 2.35 -1.52
CA PHE A 135 -2.35 0.97 -1.37
C PHE A 135 -2.08 0.39 -2.75
N LEU A 136 -0.88 -0.16 -2.92
CA LEU A 136 -0.44 -0.84 -4.12
C LEU A 136 -0.03 -2.27 -3.76
N LEU A 137 -0.34 -3.22 -4.64
CA LEU A 137 0.00 -4.62 -4.47
C LEU A 137 0.74 -5.13 -5.71
N TRP A 138 1.84 -5.86 -5.52
CA TRP A 138 2.58 -6.56 -6.57
C TRP A 138 2.69 -8.04 -6.24
N LYS A 139 2.87 -8.86 -7.27
CA LYS A 139 3.43 -10.20 -7.08
C LYS A 139 4.90 -10.04 -6.66
N GLN A 140 5.31 -10.71 -5.58
CA GLN A 140 6.68 -10.71 -5.08
C GLN A 140 7.55 -11.60 -5.98
N PRO A 141 8.61 -11.05 -6.61
CA PRO A 141 9.57 -11.87 -7.32
C PRO A 141 10.29 -12.83 -6.37
N ALA A 142 10.56 -14.07 -6.82
CA ALA A 142 11.27 -15.06 -6.01
C ALA A 142 12.70 -14.64 -5.62
N SER A 143 13.27 -13.65 -6.30
CA SER A 143 14.56 -13.04 -5.98
C SER A 143 14.52 -12.06 -4.81
N VAL A 144 13.34 -11.65 -4.35
CA VAL A 144 13.22 -10.79 -3.17
C VAL A 144 13.57 -11.62 -1.94
N GLY A 145 14.59 -11.14 -1.22
CA GLY A 145 15.09 -11.77 -0.01
C GLY A 145 14.14 -11.63 1.19
N SER A 146 14.63 -12.06 2.34
CA SER A 146 13.95 -11.89 3.63
C SER A 146 13.74 -10.41 3.97
N VAL A 147 12.85 -10.16 4.94
CA VAL A 147 12.59 -8.82 5.47
C VAL A 147 13.88 -8.11 5.90
N ASP A 148 14.82 -8.82 6.53
CA ASP A 148 16.09 -8.25 6.99
C ASP A 148 16.98 -7.79 5.81
N GLU A 149 17.03 -8.59 4.74
CA GLU A 149 17.78 -8.25 3.53
C GLU A 149 17.16 -7.05 2.81
N VAL A 150 15.83 -7.01 2.71
CA VAL A 150 15.12 -5.85 2.16
C VAL A 150 15.39 -4.60 3.00
N SER A 151 15.25 -4.68 4.34
CA SER A 151 15.58 -3.57 5.24
C SER A 151 17.03 -3.09 5.07
N ALA A 152 17.99 -4.00 4.90
CA ALA A 152 19.39 -3.67 4.70
C ALA A 152 19.65 -2.91 3.38
N ILE A 153 19.02 -3.32 2.27
CA ILE A 153 19.13 -2.65 0.96
C ILE A 153 18.74 -1.17 1.05
N PHE A 154 17.71 -0.86 1.86
CA PHE A 154 17.22 0.50 2.04
C PHE A 154 17.76 1.19 3.30
N SER A 155 18.70 0.56 4.01
CA SER A 155 19.28 1.07 5.26
C SER A 155 18.21 1.46 6.29
N LEU A 156 17.13 0.67 6.36
CA LEU A 156 16.04 0.92 7.28
C LEU A 156 16.42 0.44 8.70
N PRO A 157 16.20 1.26 9.74
CA PRO A 157 16.35 0.80 11.11
C PRO A 157 15.26 -0.23 11.44
N ALA A 158 15.47 -1.00 12.52
CA ALA A 158 14.47 -1.97 12.99
C ALA A 158 13.11 -1.32 13.29
N GLU A 159 13.12 -0.08 13.79
CA GLU A 159 11.94 0.74 14.06
C GLU A 159 11.99 2.04 13.25
N PRO A 160 11.47 2.05 12.00
CA PRO A 160 11.49 3.22 11.13
C PRO A 160 10.61 4.38 11.63
N GLY A 161 11.27 5.43 12.14
CA GLY A 161 10.65 6.72 12.44
C GLY A 161 10.31 7.54 11.20
N LEU A 162 9.78 8.74 11.40
CA LEU A 162 9.31 9.63 10.31
C LEU A 162 10.40 9.93 9.27
N THR A 163 11.65 10.10 9.67
CA THR A 163 12.76 10.43 8.77
C THR A 163 13.07 9.34 7.75
N ALA A 164 12.80 8.07 8.09
CA ALA A 164 12.97 6.93 7.18
C ALA A 164 11.81 6.81 6.17
N ARG A 165 10.69 7.53 6.41
CA ARG A 165 9.45 7.41 5.65
C ARG A 165 9.25 8.54 4.64
N ILE A 166 9.67 9.76 5.01
CA ILE A 166 9.51 10.94 4.14
C ILE A 166 10.37 10.85 2.89
N ARG A 167 9.89 11.44 1.79
CA ARG A 167 10.56 11.44 0.47
C ARG A 167 10.93 10.03 0.01
N TRP A 168 10.09 9.06 0.33
CA TRP A 168 10.27 7.67 -0.04
C TRP A 168 10.47 7.53 -1.55
N ASN A 169 11.50 6.79 -1.94
CA ASN A 169 11.85 6.61 -3.34
C ASN A 169 11.23 5.32 -3.89
N GLN A 170 9.95 5.39 -4.22
CA GLN A 170 9.20 4.24 -4.73
C GLN A 170 9.81 3.67 -6.03
N SER A 171 10.30 4.51 -6.93
CA SER A 171 10.97 4.07 -8.16
C SER A 171 12.23 3.24 -7.89
N LEU A 172 13.00 3.63 -6.87
CA LEU A 172 14.16 2.86 -6.46
C LEU A 172 13.74 1.55 -5.80
N PHE A 173 12.68 1.59 -4.97
CA PHE A 173 12.13 0.39 -4.35
C PHE A 173 11.72 -0.65 -5.39
N GLU A 174 10.88 -0.26 -6.36
CA GLU A 174 10.44 -1.13 -7.45
C GLU A 174 11.62 -1.68 -8.23
N LYS A 175 12.60 -0.84 -8.58
CA LYS A 175 13.79 -1.28 -9.31
C LYS A 175 14.60 -2.31 -8.53
N GLN A 176 14.87 -2.07 -7.24
CA GLN A 176 15.69 -2.97 -6.42
C GLN A 176 14.98 -4.29 -6.11
N MET A 177 13.66 -4.25 -5.95
CA MET A 177 12.84 -5.43 -5.71
C MET A 177 12.46 -6.17 -7.00
N GLY A 178 12.82 -5.65 -8.19
CA GLY A 178 12.48 -6.25 -9.48
C GLY A 178 10.98 -6.21 -9.80
N LEU A 179 10.28 -5.18 -9.31
CA LEU A 179 8.84 -5.03 -9.50
C LEU A 179 8.53 -4.42 -10.87
N GLY A 180 7.47 -4.94 -11.50
CA GLY A 180 6.85 -4.34 -12.68
C GLY A 180 5.69 -3.43 -12.30
N GLU A 181 4.66 -3.41 -13.15
CA GLU A 181 3.42 -2.70 -12.84
C GLU A 181 2.68 -3.30 -11.63
N PRO A 182 2.02 -2.48 -10.81
CA PRO A 182 1.17 -2.95 -9.71
C PRO A 182 0.07 -3.86 -10.26
N LEU A 183 -0.14 -4.99 -9.57
CA LEU A 183 -1.21 -5.93 -9.89
C LEU A 183 -2.58 -5.35 -9.54
N ALA A 184 -2.67 -4.65 -8.41
CA ALA A 184 -3.89 -4.02 -7.96
C ALA A 184 -3.58 -2.78 -7.12
N VAL A 185 -4.52 -1.84 -7.11
CA VAL A 185 -4.42 -0.57 -6.40
C VAL A 185 -5.78 -0.19 -5.82
N ASN A 186 -5.77 0.46 -4.67
CA ASN A 186 -6.93 1.12 -4.08
C ASN A 186 -6.45 2.31 -3.24
N TYR A 187 -7.29 3.29 -3.00
CA TYR A 187 -6.94 4.39 -2.12
C TYR A 187 -8.15 4.99 -1.42
N PHE A 188 -7.91 5.58 -0.26
CA PHE A 188 -8.85 6.42 0.45
C PHE A 188 -8.25 7.81 0.67
N VAL A 189 -9.08 8.75 1.10
CA VAL A 189 -8.61 10.07 1.53
C VAL A 189 -8.91 10.30 3.01
N ALA A 190 -8.01 10.98 3.71
CA ALA A 190 -8.26 11.43 5.08
C ALA A 190 -7.64 12.80 5.29
N ASP A 191 -8.29 13.62 6.12
CA ASP A 191 -7.74 14.88 6.63
C ASP A 191 -7.43 14.71 8.13
N SER A 192 -7.25 15.82 8.84
CA SER A 192 -6.86 15.76 10.26
C SER A 192 -7.96 15.20 11.18
N THR A 193 -9.18 14.98 10.67
CA THR A 193 -10.37 14.55 11.43
C THR A 193 -10.55 13.03 11.49
#